data_AF-A0A5B9WDU2-F1
#
_entry.id   AF-A0A5B9WDU2-F1
#
_cell.length_a   1.000
_cell.length_b   1.000
_cell.length_c   1.000
_cell.angle_alpha   90.00
_cell.angle_beta   90.00
_cell.angle_gamma   90.00
#
_symmetry.space_group_name_H-M   'P 1'
#
loop_
_entity.id
_entity.type
_entity.pdbx_description
1 polymer ?
#
loop_
_entity_poly.entity_id
_entity_poly.type
_entity_poly.pdbx_seq_one_letter_code
_entity_poly.pdbx_strand_id
1 'polypeptide(L)'
;MPPTASNEAPSRLHSWLDRHEERRRGGIPTVSVVPAAGGWALREVLAWGRAAGRGRALVASTRDDWTEESLARGWLRTLIAATDPEHAAAGWLAGRMGREAGELLRSLRARSRLERGLFLDSALPAADHDPEEAACRGILGGLAGDERPGTRTADEIIEGLGASPLRWASDGRWSGLPAAVATVCGQGRLPLLVLSASAEGDDDRAPPAPPSPDRLAAAAGILAGLVSAHPPLPAALVIDPAAWRDYLGLGEESRARSILRQSVIPAEAVQAGSRTAEEHARRSLAESLADPGNAEKADRARSAAERYLFERLEARPETAGLFRLNETLDFPFNSSRPIEIDLLAPSLKLAVEIDGYYHFTDRDAYRRDRRKDALLQTHGHMVLRVLAEDVVTHLEETLGAIREAVAHRRGRPSTGTERKDDA
;
A
#
# COMPACT_ATOMS: atom_id res chain seq x y z
N MET A 1 -5.84 15.88 21.53
CA MET A 1 -6.40 16.40 20.27
C MET A 1 -6.09 15.39 19.18
N PRO A 2 -7.05 14.96 18.35
CA PRO A 2 -6.72 14.15 17.19
C PRO A 2 -5.97 15.05 16.18
N PRO A 3 -4.97 14.52 15.46
CA PRO A 3 -4.25 15.30 14.46
C PRO A 3 -5.24 15.76 13.39
N THR A 4 -5.27 17.07 13.17
CA THR A 4 -6.03 17.74 12.13
C THR A 4 -5.61 17.17 10.78
N ALA A 5 -6.61 16.68 10.02
CA ALA A 5 -6.45 16.32 8.62
C ALA A 5 -5.70 17.43 7.89
N SER A 6 -4.49 17.12 7.42
CA SER A 6 -3.72 18.00 6.56
C SER A 6 -4.59 18.35 5.35
N ASN A 7 -4.87 19.64 5.20
CA ASN A 7 -5.56 20.22 4.05
C ASN A 7 -4.59 20.25 2.84
N GLU A 8 -4.05 19.09 2.47
CA GLU A 8 -3.31 18.91 1.22
C GLU A 8 -4.33 18.83 0.08
N ALA A 9 -4.09 19.58 -1.00
CA ALA A 9 -4.90 19.47 -2.20
C ALA A 9 -4.91 18.00 -2.67
N PRO A 10 -6.08 17.43 -3.04
CA PRO A 10 -6.17 16.02 -3.39
C PRO A 10 -5.20 15.72 -4.54
N SER A 11 -4.46 14.62 -4.41
CA SER A 11 -3.48 14.23 -5.42
C SER A 11 -4.17 14.12 -6.79
N ARG A 12 -3.43 14.41 -7.89
CA ARG A 12 -4.00 14.31 -9.25
C ARG A 12 -4.60 12.92 -9.52
N LEU A 13 -4.05 11.89 -8.87
CA LEU A 13 -4.58 10.54 -8.88
C LEU A 13 -5.98 10.47 -8.23
N HIS A 14 -6.17 11.04 -7.04
CA HIS A 14 -7.48 11.07 -6.36
C HIS A 14 -8.53 11.80 -7.20
N SER A 15 -8.17 12.91 -7.87
CA SER A 15 -9.09 13.62 -8.78
C SER A 15 -9.56 12.77 -9.98
N TRP A 16 -8.75 11.81 -10.44
CA TRP A 16 -9.18 10.84 -11.45
C TRP A 16 -10.05 9.73 -10.85
N LEU A 17 -9.71 9.25 -9.66
CA LEU A 17 -10.51 8.26 -8.93
C LEU A 17 -11.91 8.79 -8.61
N ASP A 18 -12.05 10.06 -8.26
CA ASP A 18 -13.33 10.75 -8.03
C ASP A 18 -14.16 10.83 -9.31
N ARG A 19 -13.56 11.17 -10.46
CA ARG A 19 -14.26 11.12 -11.74
C ARG A 19 -14.72 9.72 -12.13
N HIS A 20 -13.90 8.71 -11.85
CA HIS A 20 -14.33 7.32 -12.05
C HIS A 20 -15.47 6.94 -11.10
N GLU A 21 -15.50 7.49 -9.89
CA GLU A 21 -16.61 7.30 -8.96
C GLU A 21 -17.91 7.92 -9.47
N GLU A 22 -17.85 9.13 -10.04
CA GLU A 22 -19.00 9.76 -10.69
C GLU A 22 -19.54 8.91 -11.85
N ARG A 23 -18.65 8.33 -12.66
CA ARG A 23 -19.04 7.40 -13.73
C ARG A 23 -19.75 6.16 -13.19
N ARG A 24 -19.21 5.54 -12.13
CA ARG A 24 -19.83 4.38 -11.46
C ARG A 24 -21.23 4.71 -10.94
N ARG A 25 -21.39 5.86 -10.27
CA ARG A 25 -22.70 6.37 -9.82
C ARG A 25 -23.67 6.66 -10.97
N GLY A 26 -23.15 7.08 -12.12
CA GLY A 26 -23.90 7.25 -13.36
C GLY A 26 -24.25 5.95 -14.08
N GLY A 27 -23.96 4.78 -13.51
CA GLY A 27 -24.29 3.49 -14.10
C GLY A 27 -23.29 3.00 -15.16
N ILE A 28 -22.13 3.65 -15.30
CA ILE A 28 -21.11 3.29 -16.28
C ILE A 28 -20.13 2.28 -15.65
N PRO A 29 -20.05 1.04 -16.17
CA PRO A 29 -19.08 0.04 -15.70
C PRO A 29 -17.66 0.59 -15.81
N THR A 30 -16.97 0.74 -14.68
CA THR A 30 -15.68 1.45 -14.62
C THR A 30 -14.72 0.75 -13.66
N VAL A 31 -13.58 0.27 -14.17
CA VAL A 31 -12.44 -0.22 -13.39
C VAL A 31 -11.34 0.82 -13.43
N SER A 32 -10.92 1.36 -12.28
CA SER A 32 -9.84 2.35 -12.26
C SER A 32 -8.49 1.66 -12.51
N VAL A 33 -7.98 1.75 -13.74
CA VAL A 33 -6.68 1.17 -14.09
C VAL A 33 -5.58 2.19 -13.78
N VAL A 34 -4.63 1.82 -12.94
CA VAL A 34 -3.53 2.66 -12.48
C VAL A 34 -2.20 2.03 -12.92
N PRO A 35 -1.66 2.41 -14.10
CA PRO A 35 -0.38 1.90 -14.58
C PRO A 35 0.78 2.52 -13.79
N ALA A 36 1.22 1.87 -12.72
CA ALA A 36 2.23 2.38 -11.80
C ALA A 36 3.16 1.26 -11.32
N ALA A 37 4.46 1.60 -11.26
CA ALA A 37 5.48 0.73 -10.67
C ALA A 37 5.52 0.92 -9.13
N GLY A 38 5.67 -0.19 -8.42
CA GLY A 38 5.81 -0.23 -6.95
C GLY A 38 4.49 -0.08 -6.17
N GLY A 39 4.58 -0.22 -4.85
CA GLY A 39 3.43 -0.26 -3.93
C GLY A 39 2.77 1.08 -3.58
N TRP A 40 3.33 2.21 -4.02
CA TRP A 40 2.78 3.54 -3.67
C TRP A 40 1.37 3.76 -4.26
N ALA A 41 1.13 3.31 -5.49
CA ALA A 41 -0.16 3.49 -6.14
C ALA A 41 -1.27 2.68 -5.47
N LEU A 42 -0.95 1.46 -5.00
CA LEU A 42 -1.86 0.67 -4.17
C LEU A 42 -2.20 1.41 -2.88
N ARG A 43 -1.20 1.95 -2.17
CA ARG A 43 -1.41 2.74 -0.94
C ARG A 43 -2.29 3.97 -1.18
N GLU A 44 -2.08 4.70 -2.28
CA GLU A 44 -2.88 5.87 -2.65
C GLU A 44 -4.33 5.52 -2.98
N VAL A 45 -4.55 4.44 -3.75
CA VAL A 45 -5.91 3.94 -4.07
C VAL A 45 -6.64 3.52 -2.79
N LEU A 46 -5.95 2.86 -1.86
CA LEU A 46 -6.52 2.50 -0.56
C LEU A 46 -6.78 3.74 0.31
N ALA A 47 -5.91 4.74 0.27
CA ALA A 47 -6.08 6.00 0.99
C ALA A 47 -7.30 6.77 0.48
N TRP A 48 -7.47 6.87 -0.84
CA TRP A 48 -8.66 7.42 -1.48
C TRP A 48 -9.93 6.69 -1.01
N GLY A 49 -9.91 5.35 -0.99
CA GLY A 49 -11.04 4.55 -0.49
C GLY A 49 -11.40 4.87 0.96
N ARG A 50 -10.40 4.96 1.84
CA ARG A 50 -10.59 5.34 3.25
C ARG A 50 -11.14 6.77 3.40
N ALA A 51 -10.63 7.72 2.61
CA ALA A 51 -11.10 9.12 2.61
C ALA A 51 -12.57 9.24 2.17
N ALA A 52 -13.00 8.42 1.21
CA ALA A 52 -14.42 8.29 0.83
C ALA A 52 -15.27 7.57 1.91
N GLY A 53 -14.66 7.20 3.05
CA GLY A 53 -15.28 6.45 4.13
C GLY A 53 -15.75 5.06 3.70
N ARG A 54 -15.03 4.43 2.76
CA ARG A 54 -15.15 3.00 2.46
C ARG A 54 -14.35 2.29 3.56
N GLY A 55 -15.04 1.81 4.59
CA GLY A 55 -14.41 1.32 5.80
C GLY A 55 -13.49 0.10 5.61
N ARG A 56 -13.61 -0.62 4.48
CA ARG A 56 -12.80 -1.81 4.15
C ARG A 56 -12.52 -1.92 2.64
N ALA A 57 -11.45 -2.63 2.31
CA ALA A 57 -11.08 -3.01 0.95
C ALA A 57 -10.68 -4.48 0.89
N LEU A 58 -11.02 -5.16 -0.20
CA LEU A 58 -10.40 -6.43 -0.57
C LEU A 58 -9.23 -6.14 -1.50
N VAL A 59 -8.02 -6.51 -1.08
CA VAL A 59 -6.83 -6.48 -1.93
C VAL A 59 -6.47 -7.92 -2.27
N ALA A 60 -6.38 -8.24 -3.55
CA ALA A 60 -5.87 -9.53 -4.01
C ALA A 60 -4.72 -9.31 -4.99
N SER A 61 -3.72 -10.17 -4.91
CA SER A 61 -2.58 -10.14 -5.82
C SER A 61 -2.88 -10.99 -7.05
N THR A 62 -2.40 -10.60 -8.24
CA THR A 62 -2.44 -11.49 -9.41
C THR A 62 -1.53 -12.71 -9.26
N ARG A 63 -0.73 -12.78 -8.18
CA ARG A 63 0.06 -13.95 -7.80
C ARG A 63 -0.72 -14.98 -6.99
N ASP A 64 -1.81 -14.56 -6.35
CA ASP A 64 -2.61 -15.48 -5.56
C ASP A 64 -3.41 -16.39 -6.51
N ASP A 65 -3.61 -17.63 -6.09
CA ASP A 65 -4.50 -18.57 -6.77
C ASP A 65 -5.96 -18.21 -6.48
N TRP A 66 -6.44 -17.13 -7.09
CA TRP A 66 -7.85 -16.75 -7.03
C TRP A 66 -8.65 -17.26 -8.23
N THR A 67 -9.94 -17.45 -7.98
CA THR A 67 -10.98 -17.72 -8.96
C THR A 67 -12.02 -16.61 -8.91
N GLU A 68 -12.93 -16.55 -9.88
CA GLU A 68 -14.08 -15.63 -9.82
C GLU A 68 -14.87 -15.81 -8.50
N GLU A 69 -15.08 -17.07 -8.11
CA GLU A 69 -15.75 -17.43 -6.85
C GLU A 69 -14.99 -16.93 -5.63
N SER A 70 -13.67 -17.15 -5.55
CA SER A 70 -12.93 -16.79 -4.34
C SER A 70 -12.83 -15.27 -4.15
N LEU A 71 -12.74 -14.51 -5.25
CA LEU A 71 -12.81 -13.03 -5.22
C LEU A 71 -14.20 -12.54 -4.83
N ALA A 72 -15.25 -13.11 -5.42
CA ALA A 72 -16.63 -12.76 -5.07
C ALA A 72 -16.92 -13.01 -3.59
N ARG A 73 -16.56 -14.20 -3.07
CA ARG A 73 -16.70 -14.55 -1.65
C ARG A 73 -15.86 -13.65 -0.75
N GLY A 74 -14.62 -13.35 -1.13
CA GLY A 74 -13.73 -12.44 -0.39
C GLY A 74 -14.31 -11.03 -0.27
N TRP A 75 -14.89 -10.53 -1.37
CA TRP A 75 -15.49 -9.20 -1.37
C TRP A 75 -16.80 -9.18 -0.56
N LEU A 76 -17.64 -10.21 -0.68
CA LEU A 76 -18.85 -10.38 0.14
C LEU A 76 -18.54 -10.44 1.63
N ARG A 77 -17.50 -11.18 2.05
CA ARG A 77 -17.03 -11.18 3.44
C ARG A 77 -16.66 -9.78 3.91
N THR A 78 -16.00 -9.01 3.04
CA THR A 78 -15.60 -7.64 3.33
C THR A 78 -16.81 -6.71 3.50
N LEU A 79 -17.83 -6.86 2.65
CA LEU A 79 -19.09 -6.11 2.74
C LEU A 79 -19.88 -6.47 4.00
N ILE A 80 -20.08 -7.75 4.25
CA ILE A 80 -20.82 -8.24 5.42
C ILE A 80 -20.13 -7.81 6.71
N ALA A 81 -18.80 -7.87 6.79
CA ALA A 81 -18.07 -7.42 7.97
C ALA A 81 -18.08 -5.89 8.17
N ALA A 82 -18.46 -5.12 7.14
CA ALA A 82 -18.61 -3.67 7.20
C ALA A 82 -20.06 -3.22 7.43
N THR A 83 -21.03 -4.14 7.42
CA THR A 83 -22.46 -3.85 7.49
C THR A 83 -23.15 -4.72 8.54
N ASP A 84 -24.37 -4.37 8.93
CA ASP A 84 -25.30 -5.33 9.54
C ASP A 84 -26.19 -5.86 8.40
N PRO A 85 -25.88 -7.04 7.82
CA PRO A 85 -26.59 -7.53 6.64
C PRO A 85 -28.07 -7.77 6.92
N GLU A 86 -28.44 -8.15 8.14
CA GLU A 86 -29.82 -8.42 8.53
C GLU A 86 -30.62 -7.11 8.61
N HIS A 87 -30.05 -6.10 9.27
CA HIS A 87 -30.66 -4.78 9.33
C HIS A 87 -30.73 -4.10 7.95
N ALA A 88 -29.68 -4.23 7.14
CA ALA A 88 -29.65 -3.64 5.80
C ALA A 88 -30.68 -4.30 4.88
N ALA A 89 -30.76 -5.64 4.85
CA ALA A 89 -31.77 -6.36 4.08
C ALA A 89 -33.20 -6.05 4.56
N ALA A 90 -33.41 -5.95 5.88
CA ALA A 90 -34.70 -5.52 6.42
C ALA A 90 -35.05 -4.09 6.01
N GLY A 91 -34.07 -3.17 5.98
CA GLY A 91 -34.26 -1.80 5.51
C GLY A 91 -34.62 -1.74 4.03
N TRP A 92 -33.96 -2.54 3.19
CA TRP A 92 -34.28 -2.65 1.76
C TRP A 92 -35.72 -3.14 1.54
N LEU A 93 -36.13 -4.22 2.23
CA LEU A 93 -37.48 -4.75 2.14
C LEU A 93 -38.53 -3.78 2.72
N ALA A 94 -38.25 -3.19 3.88
CA ALA A 94 -39.14 -2.24 4.53
C ALA A 94 -39.39 -1.01 3.65
N GLY A 95 -38.36 -0.50 2.96
CA GLY A 95 -38.49 0.59 1.99
C GLY A 95 -39.47 0.27 0.86
N ARG A 96 -39.43 -0.97 0.32
CA ARG A 96 -40.39 -1.44 -0.71
C ARG A 96 -41.81 -1.59 -0.17
N MET A 97 -41.95 -1.91 1.11
CA MET A 97 -43.24 -2.09 1.78
C MET A 97 -43.80 -0.79 2.39
N GLY A 98 -43.04 0.32 2.38
CA GLY A 98 -43.40 1.55 3.09
C GLY A 98 -43.43 1.40 4.62
N ARG A 99 -42.59 0.54 5.18
CA ARG A 99 -42.50 0.25 6.63
C ARG A 99 -41.19 0.76 7.24
N GLU A 100 -41.13 0.79 8.56
CA GLU A 100 -39.89 1.05 9.31
C GLU A 100 -39.04 -0.23 9.40
N ALA A 101 -37.73 -0.09 9.19
CA ALA A 101 -36.79 -1.21 9.09
C ALA A 101 -36.66 -1.99 10.41
N GLY A 102 -36.52 -1.29 11.54
CA GLY A 102 -36.43 -1.87 12.86
C GLY A 102 -37.69 -2.62 13.28
N GLU A 103 -38.87 -2.09 12.97
CA GLU A 103 -40.16 -2.74 13.21
C GLU A 103 -40.30 -4.03 12.41
N LEU A 104 -39.96 -4.00 11.11
CA LEU A 104 -39.96 -5.18 10.27
C LEU A 104 -39.00 -6.24 10.83
N LEU A 105 -37.77 -5.87 11.16
CA LEU A 105 -36.78 -6.79 11.69
C LEU A 105 -37.22 -7.42 13.03
N ARG A 106 -37.79 -6.63 13.95
CA ARG A 106 -38.37 -7.15 15.21
C ARG A 106 -39.51 -8.13 14.94
N SER A 107 -40.41 -7.80 14.01
CA SER A 107 -41.51 -8.69 13.62
C SER A 107 -41.00 -10.00 13.01
N LEU A 108 -39.95 -9.97 12.19
CA LEU A 108 -39.36 -11.15 11.56
C LEU A 108 -38.62 -12.05 12.58
N ARG A 109 -37.99 -11.47 13.60
CA ARG A 109 -37.33 -12.23 14.68
C ARG A 109 -38.34 -12.92 15.60
N ALA A 110 -39.51 -12.31 15.83
CA ALA A 110 -40.58 -12.89 16.64
C ALA A 110 -41.36 -14.03 15.95
N ARG A 111 -41.21 -14.20 14.62
CA ARG A 111 -41.87 -15.27 13.86
C ARG A 111 -41.08 -16.58 13.97
N SER A 112 -41.80 -17.70 14.00
CA SER A 112 -41.20 -19.01 13.77
C SER A 112 -40.55 -19.07 12.39
N ARG A 113 -39.62 -20.02 12.19
CA ARG A 113 -38.96 -20.22 10.89
C ARG A 113 -39.96 -20.40 9.73
N LEU A 114 -41.05 -21.13 9.98
CA LEU A 114 -42.10 -21.37 8.99
C LEU A 114 -42.89 -20.10 8.66
N GLU A 115 -43.38 -19.39 9.67
CA GLU A 115 -44.14 -18.14 9.49
C GLU A 115 -43.31 -17.04 8.82
N ARG A 116 -42.02 -16.99 9.13
CA ARG A 116 -41.07 -16.10 8.47
C ARG A 116 -40.88 -16.49 7.01
N GLY A 117 -40.74 -17.78 6.70
CA GLY A 117 -40.68 -18.28 5.32
C GLY A 117 -41.90 -17.85 4.51
N LEU A 118 -43.11 -18.14 5.01
CA LEU A 118 -44.37 -17.77 4.36
C LEU A 118 -44.51 -16.27 4.13
N PHE A 119 -44.09 -15.45 5.10
CA PHE A 119 -44.08 -14.00 4.94
C PHE A 119 -43.12 -13.54 3.85
N LEU A 120 -41.89 -14.07 3.85
CA LEU A 120 -40.89 -13.70 2.86
C LEU A 120 -41.31 -14.15 1.46
N ASP A 121 -41.89 -15.34 1.30
CA ASP A 121 -42.40 -15.82 0.02
C ASP A 121 -43.53 -14.91 -0.53
N SER A 122 -44.38 -14.38 0.35
CA SER A 122 -45.40 -13.40 -0.03
C SER A 122 -44.84 -12.01 -0.32
N ALA A 123 -43.80 -11.58 0.39
CA ALA A 123 -43.23 -10.24 0.27
C ALA A 123 -42.18 -10.14 -0.85
N LEU A 124 -41.62 -11.27 -1.28
CA LEU A 124 -40.58 -11.42 -2.29
C LEU A 124 -41.01 -12.47 -3.34
N PRO A 125 -42.11 -12.23 -4.07
CA PRO A 125 -42.69 -13.22 -4.97
C PRO A 125 -41.81 -13.53 -6.19
N ALA A 126 -40.82 -12.69 -6.49
CA ALA A 126 -39.90 -12.87 -7.60
C ALA A 126 -38.56 -13.48 -7.18
N ALA A 127 -38.40 -13.93 -5.93
CA ALA A 127 -37.15 -14.49 -5.41
C ALA A 127 -36.60 -15.71 -6.17
N ASP A 128 -37.36 -16.32 -7.08
CA ASP A 128 -36.90 -17.39 -7.96
C ASP A 128 -36.21 -16.89 -9.26
N HIS A 129 -36.37 -15.61 -9.62
CA HIS A 129 -35.84 -15.03 -10.85
C HIS A 129 -35.26 -13.61 -10.70
N ASP A 130 -35.50 -12.94 -9.56
CA ASP A 130 -34.89 -11.68 -9.18
C ASP A 130 -33.76 -11.93 -8.15
N PRO A 131 -32.48 -11.69 -8.53
CA PRO A 131 -31.34 -11.88 -7.64
C PRO A 131 -31.40 -11.06 -6.35
N GLU A 132 -31.98 -9.85 -6.38
CA GLU A 132 -32.05 -8.96 -5.21
C GLU A 132 -33.05 -9.51 -4.19
N GLU A 133 -34.23 -9.94 -4.66
CA GLU A 133 -35.21 -10.60 -3.82
C GLU A 133 -34.67 -11.92 -3.26
N ALA A 134 -33.95 -12.70 -4.06
CA ALA A 134 -33.29 -13.93 -3.63
C ALA A 134 -32.24 -13.68 -2.53
N ALA A 135 -31.42 -12.65 -2.71
CA ALA A 135 -30.42 -12.25 -1.72
C ALA A 135 -31.08 -11.78 -0.41
N CYS A 136 -32.10 -10.92 -0.50
CA CYS A 136 -32.87 -10.47 0.65
C CYS A 136 -33.54 -11.65 1.38
N ARG A 137 -34.15 -12.58 0.65
CA ARG A 137 -34.78 -13.79 1.20
C ARG A 137 -33.77 -14.70 1.90
N GLY A 138 -32.61 -14.94 1.30
CA GLY A 138 -31.55 -15.77 1.88
C GLY A 138 -30.99 -15.16 3.18
N ILE A 139 -30.79 -13.84 3.20
CA ILE A 139 -30.33 -13.13 4.40
C ILE A 139 -31.41 -13.18 5.49
N LEU A 140 -32.65 -12.76 5.21
CA LEU A 140 -33.69 -12.67 6.25
C LEU A 140 -34.27 -14.04 6.66
N GLY A 141 -34.25 -15.03 5.77
CA GLY A 141 -34.76 -16.37 6.06
C GLY A 141 -33.95 -17.10 7.14
N GLY A 142 -32.64 -16.84 7.17
CA GLY A 142 -31.70 -17.42 8.14
C GLY A 142 -31.56 -16.65 9.46
N LEU A 143 -32.41 -15.64 9.73
CA LEU A 143 -32.43 -14.95 11.02
C LEU A 143 -32.49 -15.97 12.17
N ALA A 144 -31.60 -15.84 13.15
CA ALA A 144 -31.71 -16.62 14.37
C ALA A 144 -33.07 -16.33 15.03
N GLY A 145 -33.85 -17.38 15.30
CA GLY A 145 -34.96 -17.28 16.26
C GLY A 145 -34.40 -17.36 17.69
N ASP A 146 -35.27 -17.23 18.69
CA ASP A 146 -34.88 -17.34 20.11
C ASP A 146 -34.14 -18.65 20.47
N GLU A 147 -34.23 -19.68 19.61
CA GLU A 147 -33.65 -21.01 19.83
C GLU A 147 -32.16 -21.16 19.47
N ARG A 148 -31.53 -20.19 18.78
CA ARG A 148 -30.07 -20.18 18.52
C ARG A 148 -29.45 -18.88 19.04
N PRO A 149 -28.78 -18.89 20.20
CA PRO A 149 -28.03 -17.73 20.67
C PRO A 149 -26.75 -17.58 19.85
N GLY A 150 -26.79 -16.79 18.77
CA GLY A 150 -25.61 -16.44 17.99
C GLY A 150 -25.93 -15.70 16.70
N THR A 151 -25.15 -14.66 16.39
CA THR A 151 -25.13 -14.01 15.07
C THR A 151 -24.45 -14.93 14.06
N ARG A 152 -25.06 -15.14 12.89
CA ARG A 152 -24.42 -15.90 11.81
C ARG A 152 -23.10 -15.24 11.39
N THR A 153 -22.12 -16.08 11.09
CA THR A 153 -20.87 -15.64 10.48
C THR A 153 -21.10 -15.21 9.02
N ALA A 154 -20.17 -14.44 8.46
CA ALA A 154 -20.24 -14.05 7.06
C ALA A 154 -20.23 -15.28 6.14
N ASP A 155 -19.45 -16.31 6.46
CA ASP A 155 -19.35 -17.52 5.65
C ASP A 155 -20.65 -18.33 5.68
N GLU A 156 -21.33 -18.44 6.84
CA GLU A 156 -22.66 -19.08 6.92
C GLU A 156 -23.71 -18.36 6.07
N ILE A 157 -23.67 -17.02 6.03
CA ILE A 157 -24.57 -16.22 5.20
C ILE A 157 -24.26 -16.46 3.71
N ILE A 158 -22.98 -16.40 3.33
CA ILE A 158 -22.55 -16.58 1.93
C ILE A 158 -22.84 -18.01 1.45
N GLU A 159 -22.63 -19.03 2.28
CA GLU A 159 -22.93 -20.42 1.95
C GLU A 159 -24.43 -20.65 1.77
N GLY A 160 -25.25 -20.08 2.66
CA GLY A 160 -26.71 -20.12 2.54
C GLY A 160 -27.22 -19.41 1.27
N LEU A 161 -26.58 -18.32 0.87
CA LEU A 161 -26.85 -17.65 -0.42
C LEU A 161 -26.39 -18.53 -1.58
N GLY A 162 -25.16 -19.05 -1.56
CA GLY A 162 -24.61 -19.88 -2.64
C GLY A 162 -25.40 -21.16 -2.92
N ALA A 163 -26.14 -21.69 -1.94
CA ALA A 163 -27.00 -22.85 -2.09
C ALA A 163 -28.36 -22.57 -2.79
N SER A 164 -28.67 -21.30 -3.08
CA SER A 164 -29.91 -20.94 -3.79
C SER A 164 -29.92 -21.52 -5.21
N PRO A 165 -31.06 -22.07 -5.68
CA PRO A 165 -31.20 -22.64 -7.03
C PRO A 165 -31.05 -21.61 -8.16
N LEU A 166 -31.15 -20.31 -7.84
CA LEU A 166 -30.70 -19.24 -8.71
C LEU A 166 -29.19 -19.32 -8.91
N ARG A 167 -28.76 -19.93 -10.02
CA ARG A 167 -27.41 -19.69 -10.54
C ARG A 167 -27.36 -18.20 -10.88
N TRP A 168 -26.62 -17.44 -10.10
CA TRP A 168 -26.63 -15.98 -9.95
C TRP A 168 -26.37 -15.14 -11.22
N ALA A 169 -26.42 -15.73 -12.41
CA ALA A 169 -26.61 -15.06 -13.69
C ALA A 169 -27.08 -16.10 -14.74
N SER A 170 -27.68 -15.63 -15.84
CA SER A 170 -28.08 -16.43 -17.01
C SER A 170 -26.90 -17.14 -17.71
N ASP A 171 -25.66 -16.83 -17.35
CA ASP A 171 -24.42 -17.43 -17.84
C ASP A 171 -23.67 -18.30 -16.79
N GLY A 172 -24.23 -18.47 -15.58
CA GLY A 172 -23.64 -19.31 -14.53
C GLY A 172 -22.44 -18.71 -13.78
N ARG A 173 -22.19 -17.41 -13.93
CA ARG A 173 -21.08 -16.70 -13.26
C ARG A 173 -21.40 -16.28 -11.83
N TRP A 174 -20.36 -16.11 -11.02
CA TRP A 174 -20.47 -15.64 -9.63
C TRP A 174 -20.74 -14.14 -9.52
N SER A 175 -20.49 -13.37 -10.58
CA SER A 175 -20.58 -11.89 -10.58
C SER A 175 -21.93 -11.29 -10.17
N GLY A 176 -23.05 -11.98 -10.38
CA GLY A 176 -24.37 -11.45 -10.01
C GLY A 176 -24.71 -11.57 -8.53
N LEU A 177 -24.08 -12.47 -7.77
CA LEU A 177 -24.30 -12.57 -6.32
C LEU A 177 -23.75 -11.33 -5.59
N PRO A 178 -22.48 -10.91 -5.78
CA PRO A 178 -21.98 -9.64 -5.27
C PRO A 178 -22.86 -8.46 -5.64
N ALA A 179 -23.38 -8.41 -6.88
CA ALA A 179 -24.25 -7.33 -7.32
C ALA A 179 -25.56 -7.27 -6.52
N ALA A 180 -26.25 -8.40 -6.38
CA ALA A 180 -27.50 -8.48 -5.63
C ALA A 180 -27.31 -8.12 -4.16
N VAL A 181 -26.29 -8.70 -3.51
CA VAL A 181 -26.00 -8.40 -2.10
C VAL A 181 -25.54 -6.95 -1.93
N ALA A 182 -24.83 -6.37 -2.90
CA ALA A 182 -24.47 -4.96 -2.90
C ALA A 182 -25.70 -4.05 -2.99
N THR A 183 -26.70 -4.38 -3.80
CA THR A 183 -27.95 -3.60 -3.85
C THR A 183 -28.72 -3.68 -2.54
N VAL A 184 -28.84 -4.88 -1.97
CA VAL A 184 -29.61 -5.13 -0.74
C VAL A 184 -28.91 -4.54 0.50
N CYS A 185 -27.59 -4.73 0.62
CA CYS A 185 -26.84 -4.39 1.83
C CYS A 185 -26.00 -3.11 1.72
N GLY A 186 -25.70 -2.65 0.50
CA GLY A 186 -24.60 -1.72 0.24
C GLY A 186 -24.82 -0.28 0.68
N GLN A 187 -26.06 0.17 0.90
CA GLN A 187 -26.47 1.50 1.44
C GLN A 187 -25.51 2.68 1.10
N GLY A 188 -24.94 2.73 -0.11
CA GLY A 188 -24.02 3.77 -0.57
C GLY A 188 -22.54 3.68 -0.14
N ARG A 189 -22.12 2.67 0.63
CA ARG A 189 -20.73 2.52 1.12
C ARG A 189 -20.15 1.14 0.84
N LEU A 190 -19.94 0.85 -0.44
CA LEU A 190 -19.35 -0.41 -0.88
C LEU A 190 -17.84 -0.49 -0.58
N PRO A 191 -17.34 -1.65 -0.13
CA PRO A 191 -15.92 -1.92 -0.01
C PRO A 191 -15.21 -1.83 -1.35
N LEU A 192 -14.00 -1.29 -1.34
CA LEU A 192 -13.14 -1.21 -2.52
C LEU A 192 -12.60 -2.60 -2.89
N LEU A 193 -12.69 -2.98 -4.16
CA LEU A 193 -11.99 -4.15 -4.72
C LEU A 193 -10.73 -3.69 -5.46
N VAL A 194 -9.56 -4.14 -5.02
CA VAL A 194 -8.29 -3.84 -5.69
C VAL A 194 -7.60 -5.13 -6.10
N LEU A 195 -7.29 -5.26 -7.39
CA LEU A 195 -6.32 -6.25 -7.86
C LEU A 195 -4.97 -5.56 -8.06
N SER A 196 -3.94 -6.08 -7.42
CA SER A 196 -2.56 -5.61 -7.61
C SER A 196 -1.80 -6.63 -8.47
N ALA A 197 -1.38 -6.18 -9.64
CA ALA A 197 -0.45 -6.87 -10.52
C ALA A 197 1.00 -6.41 -10.31
N SER A 198 1.22 -5.47 -9.39
CA SER A 198 2.54 -4.94 -9.08
C SER A 198 3.27 -5.84 -8.09
N ALA A 199 4.59 -5.97 -8.31
CA ALA A 199 5.51 -6.68 -7.46
C ALA A 199 5.65 -6.02 -6.08
N GLU A 200 4.77 -6.34 -5.13
CA GLU A 200 5.15 -6.27 -3.72
C GLU A 200 5.79 -7.61 -3.36
N GLY A 201 7.11 -7.61 -3.30
CA GLY A 201 7.88 -8.60 -2.56
C GLY A 201 8.45 -7.87 -1.34
N ASP A 202 8.11 -8.35 -0.16
CA ASP A 202 8.65 -7.91 1.14
C ASP A 202 10.07 -8.49 1.38
N ASP A 203 10.83 -8.73 0.30
CA ASP A 203 12.14 -9.38 0.38
C ASP A 203 13.07 -8.85 -0.72
N ASP A 204 14.25 -8.40 -0.28
CA ASP A 204 15.25 -7.61 -1.02
C ASP A 204 16.07 -8.46 -2.02
N ARG A 205 15.47 -9.54 -2.53
CA ARG A 205 16.13 -10.50 -3.45
C ARG A 205 15.31 -10.70 -4.71
N ALA A 206 15.68 -9.92 -5.72
CA ALA A 206 15.23 -9.91 -7.11
C ALA A 206 13.80 -9.40 -7.35
N PRO A 207 13.59 -8.55 -8.38
CA PRO A 207 12.25 -8.11 -8.75
C PRO A 207 11.42 -9.34 -9.16
N PRO A 208 10.32 -9.62 -8.47
CA PRO A 208 9.57 -10.83 -8.75
C PRO A 208 8.89 -10.74 -10.12
N ALA A 209 8.88 -11.86 -10.85
CA ALA A 209 8.47 -11.92 -12.26
C ALA A 209 7.07 -11.30 -12.48
N PRO A 210 6.85 -10.66 -13.66
CA PRO A 210 5.54 -10.12 -14.02
C PRO A 210 4.50 -11.26 -14.09
N PRO A 211 3.22 -10.98 -13.79
CA PRO A 211 2.16 -11.98 -13.93
C PRO A 211 2.05 -12.44 -15.39
N SER A 212 1.65 -13.71 -15.58
CA SER A 212 1.44 -14.19 -16.94
C SER A 212 0.32 -13.39 -17.64
N PRO A 213 0.43 -13.14 -18.96
CA PRO A 213 -0.58 -12.41 -19.70
C PRO A 213 -2.00 -12.99 -19.56
N ASP A 214 -2.11 -14.32 -19.46
CA ASP A 214 -3.38 -15.03 -19.27
C ASP A 214 -4.03 -14.75 -17.91
N ARG A 215 -3.23 -14.64 -16.84
CA ARG A 215 -3.72 -14.31 -15.50
C ARG A 215 -4.28 -12.89 -15.46
N LEU A 216 -3.62 -11.96 -16.14
CA LEU A 216 -4.09 -10.59 -16.25
C LEU A 216 -5.37 -10.49 -17.10
N ALA A 217 -5.48 -11.29 -18.16
CA ALA A 217 -6.72 -11.40 -18.93
C ALA A 217 -7.88 -11.96 -18.10
N ALA A 218 -7.64 -12.98 -17.27
CA ALA A 218 -8.62 -13.51 -16.33
C ALA A 218 -9.04 -12.46 -15.30
N ALA A 219 -8.09 -11.70 -14.75
CA ALA A 219 -8.33 -10.64 -13.77
C ALA A 219 -9.21 -9.54 -14.36
N ALA A 220 -8.86 -9.08 -15.56
CA ALA A 220 -9.62 -8.11 -16.32
C ALA A 220 -11.05 -8.61 -16.61
N GLY A 221 -11.19 -9.89 -16.99
CA GLY A 221 -12.48 -10.53 -17.25
C GLY A 221 -13.40 -10.52 -16.02
N ILE A 222 -12.87 -10.90 -14.85
CA ILE A 222 -13.63 -10.91 -13.59
C ILE A 222 -14.01 -9.50 -13.17
N LEU A 223 -13.05 -8.56 -13.15
CA LEU A 223 -13.31 -7.17 -12.80
C LEU A 223 -14.38 -6.56 -13.71
N ALA A 224 -14.25 -6.76 -15.03
CA ALA A 224 -15.22 -6.28 -16.02
C ALA A 224 -16.61 -6.89 -15.82
N GLY A 225 -16.68 -8.19 -15.48
CA GLY A 225 -17.93 -8.88 -15.15
C GLY A 225 -18.60 -8.27 -13.92
N LEU A 226 -17.85 -8.11 -12.83
CA LEU A 226 -18.35 -7.55 -11.58
C LEU A 226 -18.84 -6.10 -11.73
N VAL A 227 -18.08 -5.21 -12.38
CA VAL A 227 -18.52 -3.82 -12.58
C VAL A 227 -19.63 -3.71 -13.64
N SER A 228 -19.79 -4.69 -14.53
CA SER A 228 -20.92 -4.72 -15.45
C SER A 228 -22.20 -5.17 -14.75
N ALA A 229 -22.10 -6.14 -13.85
CA ALA A 229 -23.22 -6.61 -13.03
C ALA A 229 -23.64 -5.57 -11.98
N HIS A 230 -22.67 -4.84 -11.43
CA HIS A 230 -22.92 -3.78 -10.45
C HIS A 230 -22.04 -2.54 -10.74
N PRO A 231 -22.47 -1.64 -11.62
CA PRO A 231 -21.71 -0.43 -11.96
C PRO A 231 -21.27 0.44 -10.77
N PRO A 232 -22.04 0.57 -9.67
CA PRO A 232 -21.59 1.30 -8.49
C PRO A 232 -20.38 0.69 -7.76
N LEU A 233 -19.98 -0.55 -8.08
CA LEU A 233 -18.87 -1.26 -7.43
C LEU A 233 -17.55 -0.49 -7.60
N PRO A 234 -16.93 0.02 -6.52
CA PRO A 234 -15.59 0.61 -6.60
C PRO A 234 -14.55 -0.49 -6.86
N ALA A 235 -13.97 -0.49 -8.06
CA ALA A 235 -12.95 -1.45 -8.46
C ALA A 235 -11.72 -0.75 -9.05
N ALA A 236 -10.53 -1.26 -8.73
CA ALA A 236 -9.26 -0.76 -9.24
C ALA A 236 -8.32 -1.91 -9.63
N LEU A 237 -7.51 -1.66 -10.66
CA LEU A 237 -6.40 -2.51 -11.09
C LEU A 237 -5.13 -1.69 -11.04
N VAL A 238 -4.24 -2.01 -10.10
CA VAL A 238 -2.89 -1.43 -10.02
C VAL A 238 -1.96 -2.37 -10.76
N ILE A 239 -1.25 -1.85 -11.76
CA ILE A 239 -0.49 -2.68 -12.69
C ILE A 239 0.80 -2.00 -13.14
N ASP A 240 1.85 -2.79 -13.31
CA ASP A 240 3.10 -2.28 -13.90
C ASP A 240 2.88 -1.74 -15.34
N PRO A 241 3.45 -0.59 -15.72
CA PRO A 241 3.29 -0.03 -17.06
C PRO A 241 3.74 -0.94 -18.21
N ALA A 242 4.73 -1.81 -18.01
CA ALA A 242 5.14 -2.78 -19.03
C ALA A 242 4.08 -3.89 -19.17
N ALA A 243 3.64 -4.48 -18.05
CA ALA A 243 2.58 -5.49 -18.05
C ALA A 243 1.26 -4.96 -18.64
N TRP A 244 0.94 -3.68 -18.40
CA TRP A 244 -0.22 -3.03 -19.01
C TRP A 244 -0.11 -2.92 -20.54
N ARG A 245 1.07 -2.55 -21.07
CA ARG A 245 1.32 -2.52 -22.52
C ARG A 245 1.22 -3.91 -23.14
N ASP A 246 1.79 -4.92 -22.49
CA ASP A 246 1.75 -6.30 -22.95
C ASP A 246 0.29 -6.80 -23.03
N TYR A 247 -0.51 -6.54 -22.00
CA TYR A 247 -1.94 -6.88 -21.99
C TYR A 247 -2.75 -6.26 -23.12
N LEU A 248 -2.47 -5.00 -23.44
CA LEU A 248 -3.12 -4.30 -24.56
C LEU A 248 -2.73 -4.91 -25.91
N GLY A 249 -1.56 -5.54 -26.02
CA GLY A 249 -1.07 -6.21 -27.23
C GLY A 249 -1.59 -7.64 -27.46
N LEU A 250 -2.34 -8.22 -26.51
CA LEU A 250 -2.78 -9.62 -26.60
C LEU A 250 -3.97 -9.82 -27.56
N GLY A 251 -3.80 -10.46 -28.71
CA GLY A 251 -4.92 -10.98 -29.53
C GLY A 251 -6.04 -9.97 -29.84
N GLU A 252 -7.26 -10.46 -30.08
CA GLU A 252 -8.41 -9.63 -30.46
C GLU A 252 -9.02 -8.82 -29.30
N GLU A 253 -9.68 -7.70 -29.61
CA GLU A 253 -10.33 -6.84 -28.63
C GLU A 253 -11.47 -7.59 -27.90
N SER A 254 -11.45 -7.53 -26.56
CA SER A 254 -12.52 -8.07 -25.72
C SER A 254 -13.28 -6.96 -25.00
N ARG A 255 -14.53 -7.23 -24.57
CA ARG A 255 -15.32 -6.30 -23.76
C ARG A 255 -14.58 -5.86 -22.50
N ALA A 256 -13.87 -6.78 -21.84
CA ALA A 256 -13.07 -6.49 -20.66
C ALA A 256 -11.95 -5.50 -20.97
N ARG A 257 -11.20 -5.73 -22.06
CA ARG A 257 -10.13 -4.81 -22.49
C ARG A 257 -10.69 -3.41 -22.78
N SER A 258 -11.82 -3.31 -23.47
CA SER A 258 -12.43 -2.03 -23.78
C SER A 258 -12.82 -1.24 -22.51
N ILE A 259 -13.43 -1.89 -21.52
CA ILE A 259 -13.78 -1.26 -20.24
C ILE A 259 -12.54 -0.74 -19.51
N LEU A 260 -11.49 -1.56 -19.41
CA LEU A 260 -10.26 -1.20 -18.73
C LEU A 260 -9.54 -0.06 -19.48
N ARG A 261 -9.44 -0.14 -20.81
CA ARG A 261 -8.79 0.87 -21.65
C ARG A 261 -9.48 2.24 -21.59
N GLN A 262 -10.81 2.26 -21.48
CA GLN A 262 -11.57 3.51 -21.32
C GLN A 262 -11.47 4.12 -19.92
N SER A 263 -10.94 3.37 -18.96
CA SER A 263 -10.90 3.72 -17.54
C SER A 263 -9.46 3.78 -16.99
N VAL A 264 -8.48 3.98 -17.89
CA VAL A 264 -7.08 4.14 -17.53
C VAL A 264 -6.80 5.54 -17.04
N ILE A 265 -6.12 5.65 -15.90
CA ILE A 265 -5.65 6.92 -15.37
C ILE A 265 -4.42 7.36 -16.17
N PRO A 266 -4.38 8.59 -16.70
CA PRO A 266 -3.27 9.07 -17.52
C PRO A 266 -1.92 9.06 -16.78
N ALA A 267 -0.87 8.80 -17.55
CA ALA A 267 0.50 8.70 -17.04
C ALA A 267 0.94 9.96 -16.28
N GLU A 268 0.49 11.15 -16.69
CA GLU A 268 0.85 12.41 -16.04
C GLU A 268 0.28 12.52 -14.62
N ALA A 269 -0.92 11.98 -14.40
CA ALA A 269 -1.54 11.94 -13.08
C ALA A 269 -0.85 10.91 -12.17
N VAL A 270 -0.45 9.77 -12.74
CA VAL A 270 0.32 8.74 -12.02
C VAL A 270 1.72 9.24 -11.67
N GLN A 271 2.44 9.87 -12.60
CA GLN A 271 3.77 10.43 -12.36
C GLN A 271 3.75 11.53 -11.30
N ALA A 272 2.74 12.40 -11.31
CA ALA A 272 2.57 13.40 -10.26
C ALA A 272 2.37 12.73 -8.89
N GLY A 273 1.53 11.69 -8.80
CA GLY A 273 1.35 10.91 -7.58
C GLY A 273 2.62 10.22 -7.09
N SER A 274 3.42 9.64 -8.00
CA SER A 274 4.70 9.02 -7.68
C SER A 274 5.67 10.00 -7.05
N ARG A 275 5.81 11.22 -7.61
CA ARG A 275 6.71 12.25 -7.05
C ARG A 275 6.28 12.66 -5.66
N THR A 276 4.99 12.89 -5.44
CA THR A 276 4.45 13.22 -4.11
C THR A 276 4.70 12.08 -3.12
N ALA A 277 4.48 10.83 -3.53
CA ALA A 277 4.72 9.66 -2.67
C ALA A 277 6.21 9.49 -2.33
N GLU A 278 7.11 9.74 -3.28
CA GLU A 278 8.56 9.73 -3.02
C GLU A 278 8.96 10.88 -2.08
N GLU A 279 8.41 12.08 -2.24
CA GLU A 279 8.65 13.22 -1.34
C GLU A 279 8.16 12.93 0.08
N HIS A 280 6.95 12.36 0.22
CA HIS A 280 6.44 11.93 1.53
C HIS A 280 7.30 10.81 2.13
N ALA A 281 7.73 9.82 1.34
CA ALA A 281 8.63 8.77 1.82
C ALA A 281 9.98 9.33 2.27
N ARG A 282 10.55 10.27 1.51
CA ARG A 282 11.77 11.01 1.90
C ARG A 282 11.55 11.78 3.19
N ARG A 283 10.42 12.46 3.36
CA ARG A 283 10.09 13.22 4.58
C ARG A 283 9.92 12.31 5.80
N SER A 284 9.14 11.24 5.69
CA SER A 284 8.95 10.28 6.79
C SER A 284 10.25 9.57 7.16
N LEU A 285 11.10 9.27 6.17
CA LEU A 285 12.43 8.76 6.41
C LEU A 285 13.27 9.82 7.15
N ALA A 286 13.30 11.07 6.69
CA ALA A 286 14.01 12.16 7.37
C ALA A 286 13.53 12.38 8.82
N GLU A 287 12.22 12.33 9.07
CA GLU A 287 11.63 12.40 10.41
C GLU A 287 12.06 11.22 11.29
N SER A 288 12.03 10.00 10.75
CA SER A 288 12.52 8.80 11.45
C SER A 288 14.03 8.84 11.73
N LEU A 289 14.80 9.51 10.88
CA LEU A 289 16.25 9.68 11.03
C LEU A 289 16.61 10.81 11.99
N ALA A 290 15.70 11.78 12.17
CA ALA A 290 15.83 12.88 13.11
C ALA A 290 15.46 12.52 14.56
N ASP A 291 14.87 11.34 14.80
CA ASP A 291 14.56 10.82 16.14
C ASP A 291 15.66 9.87 16.65
N PRO A 292 16.52 10.31 17.59
CA PRO A 292 17.60 9.48 18.16
C PRO A 292 17.07 8.35 19.08
N GLY A 293 15.76 8.29 19.36
CA GLY A 293 15.16 7.30 20.27
C GLY A 293 14.89 5.92 19.68
N ASN A 294 14.99 5.73 18.35
CA ASN A 294 14.49 4.52 17.67
C ASN A 294 15.59 3.56 17.15
N ALA A 295 16.80 3.63 17.68
CA ALA A 295 17.86 2.67 17.34
C ALA A 295 17.63 1.33 18.07
N GLU A 296 17.11 0.33 17.35
CA GLU A 296 17.18 -1.07 17.78
C GLU A 296 18.65 -1.45 18.05
N LYS A 297 18.93 -1.86 19.29
CA LYS A 297 20.24 -2.35 19.73
C LYS A 297 20.49 -3.75 19.15
N ALA A 298 20.98 -3.81 17.91
CA ALA A 298 21.64 -5.02 17.39
C ALA A 298 22.65 -4.77 16.24
N ASP A 299 22.73 -3.56 15.67
CA ASP A 299 23.62 -3.27 14.54
C ASP A 299 24.74 -2.29 14.93
N ARG A 300 25.87 -2.30 14.21
CA ARG A 300 26.99 -1.38 14.43
C ARG A 300 26.62 0.07 14.14
N ALA A 301 25.51 0.35 13.45
CA ALA A 301 24.99 1.71 13.20
C ALA A 301 24.31 2.29 14.46
N ARG A 302 24.76 3.47 14.90
CA ARG A 302 24.23 4.21 16.06
C ARG A 302 23.01 5.05 15.68
N SER A 303 22.81 5.33 14.39
CA SER A 303 21.63 6.00 13.85
C SER A 303 21.17 5.36 12.54
N ALA A 304 19.89 5.54 12.21
CA ALA A 304 19.37 5.06 10.93
C ALA A 304 19.98 5.83 9.74
N ALA A 305 20.51 7.05 9.94
CA ALA A 305 21.14 7.85 8.89
C ALA A 305 22.50 7.27 8.49
N GLU A 306 23.29 6.82 9.48
CA GLU A 306 24.52 6.06 9.26
C GLU A 306 24.28 4.80 8.44
N ARG A 307 23.29 3.99 8.87
CA ARG A 307 22.96 2.74 8.18
C ARG A 307 22.51 3.00 6.75
N TYR A 308 21.62 3.97 6.55
CA TYR A 308 21.13 4.33 5.23
C TYR A 308 22.26 4.81 4.31
N LEU A 309 23.12 5.72 4.77
CA LEU A 309 24.25 6.19 3.96
C LEU A 309 25.23 5.05 3.65
N PHE A 310 25.52 4.19 4.63
CA PHE A 310 26.39 3.02 4.46
C PHE A 310 25.87 2.06 3.38
N GLU A 311 24.60 1.65 3.46
CA GLU A 311 23.97 0.76 2.47
C GLU A 311 24.04 1.36 1.05
N ARG A 312 23.86 2.68 0.93
CA ARG A 312 23.96 3.38 -0.37
C ARG A 312 25.38 3.47 -0.90
N LEU A 313 26.39 3.54 -0.03
CA LEU A 313 27.80 3.46 -0.41
C LEU A 313 28.21 2.02 -0.79
N GLU A 314 27.70 1.02 -0.08
CA GLU A 314 27.94 -0.41 -0.39
C GLU A 314 27.31 -0.84 -1.71
N ALA A 315 26.13 -0.32 -2.05
CA ALA A 315 25.43 -0.65 -3.29
C ALA A 315 26.11 -0.12 -4.58
N ARG A 316 27.16 0.71 -4.46
CA ARG A 316 27.82 1.38 -5.60
C ARG A 316 29.23 0.84 -5.83
N PRO A 317 29.59 0.41 -7.06
CA PRO A 317 30.89 -0.19 -7.36
C PRO A 317 32.09 0.66 -6.95
N GLU A 318 31.96 1.99 -7.01
CA GLU A 318 33.06 2.91 -6.75
C GLU A 318 33.45 3.00 -5.27
N THR A 319 32.50 2.71 -4.37
CA THR A 319 32.59 2.86 -2.92
C THR A 319 32.38 1.57 -2.12
N ALA A 320 31.90 0.50 -2.77
CA ALA A 320 31.67 -0.80 -2.16
C ALA A 320 32.93 -1.35 -1.47
N GLY A 321 32.77 -1.82 -0.23
CA GLY A 321 33.82 -2.39 0.60
C GLY A 321 34.87 -1.40 1.10
N LEU A 322 34.70 -0.08 0.85
CA LEU A 322 35.66 0.92 1.30
C LEU A 322 35.43 1.38 2.74
N PHE A 323 34.16 1.52 3.13
CA PHE A 323 33.78 2.14 4.40
C PHE A 323 33.48 1.11 5.48
N ARG A 324 33.71 1.48 6.73
CA ARG A 324 33.37 0.71 7.94
C ARG A 324 32.58 1.61 8.88
N LEU A 325 31.47 1.08 9.40
CA LEU A 325 30.58 1.77 10.34
C LEU A 325 31.16 1.82 11.75
N ASN A 326 31.11 3.01 12.36
CA ASN A 326 31.43 3.28 13.77
C ASN A 326 32.77 2.68 14.22
N GLU A 327 33.79 2.86 13.38
CA GLU A 327 35.14 2.34 13.64
C GLU A 327 35.88 3.27 14.61
N THR A 328 36.56 2.68 15.58
CA THR A 328 37.37 3.42 16.56
C THR A 328 38.83 3.50 16.13
N LEU A 329 39.41 4.69 16.21
CA LEU A 329 40.83 4.95 15.99
C LEU A 329 41.58 5.06 17.33
N ASP A 330 42.74 4.40 17.42
CA ASP A 330 43.49 4.19 18.67
C ASP A 330 44.33 5.39 19.14
N PHE A 331 44.17 6.57 18.55
CA PHE A 331 44.83 7.79 19.05
C PHE A 331 43.93 8.52 20.07
N PRO A 332 44.51 8.97 21.20
CA PRO A 332 43.73 9.46 22.33
C PRO A 332 43.02 10.78 22.05
N PHE A 333 41.72 10.84 22.35
CA PHE A 333 40.93 12.06 22.35
C PHE A 333 40.25 12.27 23.70
N ASN A 334 40.24 13.52 24.18
CA ASN A 334 39.55 13.97 25.39
C ASN A 334 39.68 12.99 26.59
N SER A 335 40.89 12.94 27.17
CA SER A 335 41.19 12.28 28.45
C SER A 335 41.32 10.75 28.47
N SER A 336 41.33 10.06 27.31
CA SER A 336 41.76 8.65 27.05
C SER A 336 40.81 7.82 26.18
N ARG A 337 39.76 8.42 25.59
CA ARG A 337 38.81 7.66 24.77
C ARG A 337 39.31 7.52 23.32
N PRO A 338 39.16 6.34 22.69
CA PRO A 338 39.32 6.18 21.25
C PRO A 338 38.35 7.09 20.50
N ILE A 339 38.74 7.55 19.31
CA ILE A 339 37.85 8.33 18.46
C ILE A 339 36.99 7.39 17.63
N GLU A 340 35.69 7.39 17.87
CA GLU A 340 34.69 6.72 17.02
C GLU A 340 34.38 7.61 15.82
N ILE A 341 34.39 7.04 14.62
CA ILE A 341 34.04 7.68 13.35
C ILE A 341 32.87 6.95 12.73
N ASP A 342 31.81 7.69 12.38
CA ASP A 342 30.56 7.13 11.85
C ASP A 342 30.79 6.25 10.62
N LEU A 343 31.57 6.75 9.65
CA LEU A 343 31.98 6.02 8.46
C LEU A 343 33.45 6.27 8.14
N LEU A 344 34.29 5.24 8.31
CA LEU A 344 35.71 5.32 8.05
C LEU A 344 36.10 4.50 6.83
N ALA A 345 36.85 5.08 5.89
CA ALA A 345 37.57 4.36 4.85
C ALA A 345 39.07 4.31 5.21
N PRO A 346 39.56 3.23 5.86
CA PRO A 346 40.90 3.19 6.43
C PRO A 346 42.01 3.30 5.40
N SER A 347 41.85 2.62 4.26
CA SER A 347 42.83 2.61 3.16
C SER A 347 43.04 3.98 2.54
N LEU A 348 42.03 4.85 2.61
CA LEU A 348 42.06 6.20 2.09
C LEU A 348 42.30 7.25 3.18
N LYS A 349 42.32 6.88 4.46
CA LYS A 349 42.16 7.78 5.62
C LYS A 349 41.11 8.87 5.34
N LEU A 350 39.90 8.45 4.99
CA LEU A 350 38.75 9.34 4.79
C LEU A 350 37.72 9.02 5.88
N ALA A 351 37.39 10.02 6.69
CA ALA A 351 36.37 9.95 7.73
C ALA A 351 35.15 10.75 7.29
N VAL A 352 33.97 10.15 7.37
CA VAL A 352 32.67 10.80 7.13
C VAL A 352 31.90 10.78 8.44
N GLU A 353 31.47 11.95 8.89
CA GLU A 353 30.70 12.18 10.12
C GLU A 353 29.32 12.71 9.75
N ILE A 354 28.29 12.17 10.39
CA ILE A 354 26.88 12.49 10.13
C ILE A 354 26.35 13.31 11.30
N ASP A 355 26.25 14.62 11.09
CA ASP A 355 25.79 15.56 12.11
C ASP A 355 24.25 15.60 12.16
N GLY A 356 23.67 15.18 13.29
CA GLY A 356 22.23 15.30 13.54
C GLY A 356 21.75 16.75 13.76
N TYR A 357 20.43 16.97 13.62
CA TYR A 357 19.77 18.29 13.68
C TYR A 357 20.04 19.08 15.00
N TYR A 358 20.26 18.39 16.12
CA TYR A 358 20.44 19.02 17.44
C TYR A 358 21.89 19.40 17.81
N HIS A 359 22.88 19.07 16.98
CA HIS A 359 24.31 19.30 17.32
C HIS A 359 24.74 20.77 17.31
N PHE A 360 23.94 21.68 16.74
CA PHE A 360 24.30 23.09 16.60
C PHE A 360 23.82 24.01 17.72
N THR A 361 23.06 23.50 18.70
CA THR A 361 22.54 24.31 19.82
C THR A 361 23.48 24.37 21.03
N ASP A 362 24.46 23.46 21.12
CA ASP A 362 25.48 23.43 22.18
C ASP A 362 26.86 23.88 21.66
N ARG A 363 27.30 25.06 22.10
CA ARG A 363 28.61 25.63 21.72
C ARG A 363 29.79 24.77 22.16
N ASP A 364 29.66 23.99 23.24
CA ASP A 364 30.73 23.12 23.72
C ASP A 364 30.78 21.79 22.94
N ALA A 365 29.65 21.28 22.47
CA ALA A 365 29.62 20.19 21.47
C ALA A 365 30.33 20.62 20.18
N TYR A 366 29.99 21.78 19.62
CA TYR A 366 30.66 22.33 18.43
C TYR A 366 32.18 22.44 18.61
N ARG A 367 32.65 22.97 19.75
CA ARG A 367 34.08 23.09 20.05
C ARG A 367 34.77 21.73 20.14
N ARG A 368 34.12 20.73 20.74
CA ARG A 368 34.65 19.36 20.81
C ARG A 368 34.79 18.77 19.41
N ASP A 369 33.76 18.90 18.58
CA ASP A 369 33.77 18.40 17.21
C ASP A 369 34.88 19.04 16.37
N ARG A 370 35.08 20.36 16.46
CA ARG A 370 36.21 21.01 15.77
C ARG A 370 37.59 20.53 16.25
N ARG A 371 37.74 20.18 17.54
CA ARG A 371 38.98 19.57 18.06
C ARG A 371 39.16 18.15 17.54
N LYS A 372 38.08 17.37 17.38
CA LYS A 372 38.08 16.04 16.77
C LYS A 372 38.54 16.12 15.32
N ASP A 373 37.96 17.04 14.54
CA ASP A 373 38.35 17.28 13.15
C ASP A 373 39.84 17.64 13.02
N ALA A 374 40.32 18.58 13.84
CA ALA A 374 41.72 18.98 13.83
C ALA A 374 42.65 17.81 14.15
N LEU A 375 42.28 16.97 15.14
CA LEU A 375 43.07 15.81 15.52
C LEU A 375 43.10 14.75 14.40
N LEU A 376 41.98 14.50 13.74
CA LEU A 376 41.91 13.61 12.58
C LEU A 376 42.80 14.11 11.44
N GLN A 377 42.76 15.41 11.17
CA GLN A 377 43.59 16.06 10.15
C GLN A 377 45.10 15.96 10.48
N THR A 378 45.50 16.14 11.74
CA THR A 378 46.91 15.97 12.14
C THR A 378 47.42 14.53 11.94
N HIS A 379 46.51 13.55 11.93
CA HIS A 379 46.83 12.14 11.65
C HIS A 379 46.66 11.77 10.16
N GLY A 380 46.42 12.77 9.31
CA GLY A 380 46.35 12.64 7.85
C GLY A 380 45.00 12.13 7.33
N HIS A 381 43.96 12.17 8.17
CA HIS A 381 42.59 11.89 7.73
C HIS A 381 41.98 13.12 7.05
N MET A 382 41.32 12.89 5.92
CA MET A 382 40.37 13.85 5.36
C MET A 382 39.03 13.65 6.07
N VAL A 383 38.42 14.73 6.56
CA VAL A 383 37.14 14.68 7.28
C VAL A 383 36.07 15.37 6.44
N LEU A 384 34.99 14.65 6.15
CA LEU A 384 33.78 15.19 5.54
C LEU A 384 32.65 15.13 6.57
N ARG A 385 32.00 16.26 6.81
CA ARG A 385 30.81 16.33 7.66
C ARG A 385 29.58 16.53 6.77
N VAL A 386 28.59 15.69 6.97
CA VAL A 386 27.32 15.72 6.23
C VAL A 386 26.19 15.83 7.24
N LEU A 387 25.15 16.60 6.94
CA LEU A 387 23.99 16.67 7.82
C LEU A 387 23.18 15.38 7.67
N ALA A 388 22.62 14.87 8.76
CA ALA A 388 21.69 13.74 8.72
C ALA A 388 20.47 14.04 7.82
N GLU A 389 20.08 15.31 7.72
CA GLU A 389 19.04 15.78 6.79
C GLU A 389 19.47 15.61 5.33
N ASP A 390 20.70 16.05 4.99
CA ASP A 390 21.24 15.99 3.62
C ASP A 390 21.43 14.57 3.11
N VAL A 391 21.67 13.61 4.01
CA VAL A 391 21.70 12.18 3.68
C VAL A 391 20.37 11.71 3.07
N VAL A 392 19.27 12.45 3.27
CA VAL A 392 17.94 12.12 2.75
C VAL A 392 17.50 13.08 1.66
N THR A 393 17.58 14.39 1.93
CA THR A 393 17.05 15.46 1.07
C THR A 393 17.99 15.77 -0.09
N HIS A 394 19.30 15.60 0.10
CA HIS A 394 20.36 15.90 -0.86
C HIS A 394 21.30 14.70 -1.06
N LEU A 395 20.74 13.48 -1.08
CA LEU A 395 21.52 12.23 -1.08
C LEU A 395 22.54 12.16 -2.23
N GLU A 396 22.16 12.49 -3.46
CA GLU A 396 23.09 12.40 -4.60
C GLU A 396 24.21 13.45 -4.53
N GLU A 397 23.95 14.63 -3.96
CA GLU A 397 24.98 15.63 -3.69
C GLU A 397 25.94 15.15 -2.59
N THR A 398 25.39 14.58 -1.51
CA THR A 398 26.15 13.96 -0.42
C THR A 398 27.05 12.83 -0.93
N LEU A 399 26.49 11.91 -1.73
CA LEU A 399 27.25 10.82 -2.34
C LEU A 399 28.26 11.34 -3.37
N GLY A 400 27.92 12.41 -4.11
CA GLY A 400 28.83 13.10 -5.01
C GLY A 400 30.06 13.64 -4.29
N ALA A 401 29.86 14.36 -3.18
CA ALA A 401 30.95 14.88 -2.35
C ALA A 401 31.83 13.76 -1.77
N ILE A 402 31.23 12.65 -1.31
CA ILE A 402 31.99 11.49 -0.83
C ILE A 402 32.79 10.86 -1.98
N ARG A 403 32.20 10.70 -3.17
CA ARG A 403 32.90 10.17 -4.35
C ARG A 403 34.06 11.06 -4.79
N GLU A 404 33.88 12.38 -4.78
CA GLU A 404 34.95 13.34 -5.08
C GLU A 404 36.08 13.24 -4.06
N ALA A 405 35.76 13.13 -2.77
CA ALA A 405 36.75 12.90 -1.72
C ALA A 405 37.51 11.57 -1.92
N VAL A 406 36.81 10.48 -2.26
CA VAL A 406 37.43 9.18 -2.58
C VAL A 406 38.36 9.30 -3.78
N ALA A 407 37.91 9.95 -4.87
CA ALA A 407 38.72 10.15 -6.07
C ALA A 407 39.98 10.98 -5.78
N HIS A 408 39.83 12.07 -5.00
CA HIS A 408 40.95 12.91 -4.57
C HIS A 408 41.99 12.11 -3.76
N ARG A 409 41.54 11.23 -2.85
CA ARG A 409 42.43 10.40 -2.03
C ARG A 409 43.12 9.30 -2.83
N ARG A 410 42.45 8.72 -3.83
CA ARG A 410 43.05 7.73 -4.75
C ARG A 410 44.10 8.35 -5.68
N GLY A 411 43.94 9.62 -6.05
CA GLY A 411 44.86 10.34 -6.95
C GLY A 411 46.15 10.86 -6.28
N ARG A 412 46.32 10.68 -4.97
CA ARG A 412 47.48 11.18 -4.24
C ARG A 412 48.56 10.08 -4.14
N PRO A 413 49.79 10.28 -4.65
CA PRO A 413 50.84 9.28 -4.52
C PRO A 413 51.14 9.04 -3.03
N SER A 414 51.21 7.77 -2.64
CA SER A 414 51.54 7.35 -1.28
C SER A 414 52.91 7.90 -0.90
N THR A 415 52.97 8.86 0.02
CA THR A 415 54.23 9.28 0.64
C THR A 415 54.65 8.17 1.62
N GLY A 416 55.28 7.13 1.09
CA GLY A 416 55.96 6.09 1.84
C GLY A 416 57.35 6.55 2.22
N THR A 417 57.60 6.53 3.53
CA THR A 417 58.86 6.74 4.26
C THR A 417 60.10 6.14 3.59
N GLU A 418 60.97 6.96 2.98
CA GLU A 418 62.39 6.65 2.90
C GLU A 418 63.02 7.00 4.26
N ARG A 419 63.26 5.98 5.09
CA ARG A 419 64.25 6.09 6.16
C ARG A 419 65.60 5.88 5.51
N LYS A 420 66.36 6.96 5.46
CA LYS A 420 67.76 7.01 5.06
C LYS A 420 68.59 6.50 6.24
N ASP A 421 68.96 5.23 6.21
CA ASP A 421 69.99 4.68 7.09
C ASP A 421 71.34 4.83 6.35
N ASP A 422 72.02 5.95 6.60
CA ASP A 422 73.45 6.12 6.37
C ASP A 422 74.16 5.98 7.73
N ALA A 423 74.87 4.86 7.95
CA ALA A 423 76.14 4.73 8.68
C ALA A 423 76.60 3.27 8.72
#